data_AF-A0A1X7VSS6-F1
#
_entry.id   AF-A0A1X7VSS6-F1
#
_cell.length_a   1.000
_cell.length_b   1.000
_cell.length_c   1.000
_cell.angle_alpha   90.00
_cell.angle_beta   90.00
_cell.angle_gamma   90.00
#
_symmetry.space_group_name_H-M   'P 1'
#
loop_
_entity.id
_entity.type
_entity.pdbx_description
1 polymer ?
#
loop_
_entity_poly.entity_id
_entity_poly.type
_entity_poly.pdbx_seq_one_letter_code
_entity_poly.pdbx_strand_id
1 'polypeptide(L)'
;MAAKRKSKIEERLKASLDGGDYYNALQTIKVLYSRYNSQGKSDECISLLYNGASELLKKDKWESGTEISLILVNHLKDKKLPITTDLINKLESLFHCYKFLKDEDCIQHPKLPLLRLYPSIASLDKEGAARLHAMQINRDLFMKAVLKWTSLVDESLKYGHTKLHKLLALSYFQEGELEKARKHFLYCDLPDEFGQLLVDLSYKEAKPHEIEMFITQAVLQLLVLEKKDVALKTYKTYCRNHSLVGSFMPPPFPHYPLLNFTWFLLHSLDIGSTDVFHCLCHCYIQAISWDPLYHNYLSKIGDIYFGIKTTKDNSSGGGLMDLLSGQNISSLMSSLGGLPDELPWQQQAPAPVQQLQESDLLETVEGLD
;
A
#
# COMPACT_ATOMS: atom_id res chain seq x y z
N MET A 1 12.33 -46.63 10.03
CA MET A 1 12.18 -45.18 9.80
C MET A 1 13.25 -44.73 8.81
N ALA A 2 12.89 -44.45 7.56
CA ALA A 2 13.86 -44.01 6.55
C ALA A 2 14.00 -42.48 6.62
N ALA A 3 15.13 -41.99 7.10
CA ALA A 3 15.48 -40.58 6.97
C ALA A 3 15.52 -40.24 5.47
N LYS A 4 14.62 -39.36 5.04
CA LYS A 4 14.53 -38.87 3.65
C LYS A 4 15.87 -38.20 3.31
N ARG A 5 16.71 -38.90 2.53
CA ARG A 5 18.03 -38.40 2.11
C ARG A 5 17.81 -37.07 1.38
N LYS A 6 18.25 -35.96 1.97
CA LYS A 6 18.14 -34.63 1.36
C LYS A 6 18.84 -34.66 0.00
N SER A 7 18.26 -34.01 -0.99
CA SER A 7 18.89 -33.96 -2.31
C SER A 7 20.23 -33.23 -2.20
N LYS A 8 21.27 -33.69 -2.89
CA LYS A 8 22.58 -33.00 -2.99
C LYS A 8 22.44 -31.50 -3.33
N ILE A 9 21.37 -31.15 -4.05
CA ILE A 9 21.04 -29.77 -4.43
C ILE A 9 20.52 -28.96 -3.21
N GLU A 10 19.78 -29.56 -2.29
CA GLU A 10 19.31 -28.91 -1.05
C GLU A 10 20.46 -28.68 -0.07
N GLU A 11 21.43 -29.59 -0.02
CA GLU A 11 22.68 -29.42 0.75
C GLU A 11 23.53 -28.28 0.18
N ARG A 12 23.66 -28.22 -1.14
CA ARG A 12 24.33 -27.11 -1.83
C ARG A 12 23.65 -25.77 -1.55
N LEU A 13 22.32 -25.73 -1.58
CA LEU A 13 21.56 -24.50 -1.27
C LEU A 13 21.89 -23.99 0.14
N LYS A 14 21.87 -24.87 1.14
CA LYS A 14 22.25 -24.51 2.52
C LYS A 14 23.68 -23.98 2.59
N ALA A 15 24.63 -24.69 1.97
CA ALA A 15 26.02 -24.26 1.94
C ALA A 15 26.20 -22.88 1.27
N SER A 16 25.47 -22.59 0.18
CA SER A 16 25.51 -21.28 -0.47
C SER A 16 24.90 -20.16 0.40
N LEU A 17 23.78 -20.43 1.08
CA LEU A 17 23.16 -19.46 2.00
C LEU A 17 24.03 -19.16 3.23
N ASP A 18 24.69 -20.18 3.76
CA ASP A 18 25.60 -20.07 4.91
C ASP A 18 26.94 -19.43 4.52
N GLY A 19 27.44 -19.75 3.32
CA GLY A 19 28.68 -19.24 2.76
C GLY A 19 28.61 -17.83 2.16
N GLY A 20 27.43 -17.20 2.15
CA GLY A 20 27.24 -15.84 1.63
C GLY A 20 27.18 -15.73 0.10
N ASP A 21 27.09 -16.86 -0.59
CA ASP A 21 26.99 -16.94 -2.05
C ASP A 21 25.51 -16.86 -2.49
N TYR A 22 24.94 -15.65 -2.32
CA TYR A 22 23.52 -15.41 -2.51
C TYR A 22 23.08 -15.55 -3.97
N TYR A 23 23.97 -15.26 -4.92
CA TYR A 23 23.69 -15.47 -6.34
C TYR A 23 23.49 -16.95 -6.64
N ASN A 24 24.42 -17.82 -6.23
CA ASN A 24 24.25 -19.25 -6.46
C ASN A 24 23.10 -19.84 -5.64
N ALA A 25 22.82 -19.33 -4.44
CA ALA A 25 21.64 -19.71 -3.68
C ALA A 25 20.34 -19.41 -4.46
N LEU A 26 20.20 -18.19 -4.99
CA LEU A 26 19.07 -17.75 -5.81
C LEU A 26 18.88 -18.65 -7.05
N GLN A 27 19.94 -18.90 -7.80
CA GLN A 27 19.86 -19.76 -8.99
C GLN A 27 19.49 -21.20 -8.63
N THR A 28 20.04 -21.71 -7.52
CA THR A 28 19.71 -23.06 -7.02
C THR A 28 18.23 -23.16 -6.63
N ILE A 29 17.66 -22.12 -6.00
CA ILE A 29 16.23 -22.07 -5.67
C ILE A 29 15.37 -22.09 -6.93
N LYS A 30 15.71 -21.31 -7.97
CA LYS A 30 14.96 -21.29 -9.25
C LYS A 30 14.96 -22.66 -9.92
N VAL A 31 16.11 -23.35 -9.93
CA VAL A 31 16.22 -24.71 -10.50
C VAL A 31 15.36 -25.71 -9.72
N LEU A 32 15.43 -25.68 -8.38
CA LEU A 32 14.60 -26.54 -7.53
C LEU A 32 13.11 -26.26 -7.71
N TYR A 33 12.72 -24.99 -7.82
CA TYR A 33 11.35 -24.57 -8.09
C TYR A 33 10.82 -25.15 -9.41
N SER A 34 11.56 -25.00 -10.51
CA SER A 34 11.18 -25.56 -11.82
C SER A 34 10.98 -27.08 -11.74
N ARG A 35 11.89 -27.78 -11.03
CA ARG A 35 11.80 -29.22 -10.81
C ARG A 35 10.59 -29.64 -9.97
N TYR A 36 10.24 -28.91 -8.91
CA TYR A 36 9.06 -29.22 -8.09
C TYR A 36 7.75 -28.84 -8.81
N ASN A 37 7.74 -27.74 -9.55
CA ASN A 37 6.58 -27.29 -10.29
C ASN A 37 6.20 -28.26 -11.42
N SER A 38 7.19 -28.79 -12.17
CA SER A 38 6.99 -29.85 -13.17
C SER A 38 6.49 -31.17 -12.59
N GLN A 39 6.75 -31.42 -11.30
CA GLN A 39 6.22 -32.58 -10.57
C GLN A 39 4.83 -32.33 -9.95
N GLY A 40 4.25 -31.14 -10.13
CA GLY A 40 2.96 -30.77 -9.53
C GLY A 40 2.99 -30.60 -8.01
N LYS A 41 4.18 -30.51 -7.40
CA LYS A 41 4.40 -30.40 -5.95
C LYS A 41 4.27 -28.96 -5.45
N SER A 42 3.04 -28.46 -5.41
CA SER A 42 2.77 -27.03 -5.13
C SER A 42 3.15 -26.62 -3.70
N ASP A 43 2.87 -27.47 -2.70
CA ASP A 43 3.21 -27.16 -1.30
C ASP A 43 4.73 -27.09 -1.07
N GLU A 44 5.50 -27.97 -1.72
CA GLU A 44 6.95 -27.92 -1.70
C GLU A 44 7.50 -26.71 -2.46
N CYS A 45 6.87 -26.29 -3.56
CA CYS A 45 7.22 -25.03 -4.25
C CYS A 45 7.03 -23.83 -3.32
N ILE A 46 5.85 -23.71 -2.69
CA ILE A 46 5.53 -22.61 -1.76
C ILE A 46 6.52 -22.60 -0.61
N SER A 47 6.77 -23.76 0.01
CA SER A 47 7.69 -23.87 1.15
C SER A 47 9.13 -23.52 0.77
N LEU A 48 9.61 -23.98 -0.39
CA LEU A 48 10.94 -23.68 -0.90
C LEU A 48 11.12 -22.18 -1.14
N LEU A 49 10.18 -21.55 -1.87
CA LEU A 49 10.26 -20.14 -2.24
C LEU A 49 10.12 -19.24 -1.02
N TYR A 50 9.16 -19.53 -0.13
CA TYR A 50 8.97 -18.77 1.11
C TYR A 50 10.24 -18.81 1.99
N ASN A 51 10.78 -20.00 2.25
CA ASN A 51 11.97 -20.14 3.09
C ASN A 51 13.19 -19.47 2.42
N GLY A 52 13.37 -19.67 1.11
CA GLY A 52 14.47 -19.07 0.36
C GLY A 52 14.43 -17.55 0.35
N ALA A 53 13.25 -16.97 0.09
CA ALA A 53 13.06 -15.52 0.15
C ALA A 53 13.30 -14.99 1.56
N SER A 54 12.74 -15.63 2.58
CA SER A 54 12.90 -15.20 3.98
C SER A 54 14.37 -15.16 4.40
N GLU A 55 15.17 -16.16 4.06
CA GLU A 55 16.59 -16.19 4.40
C GLU A 55 17.40 -15.09 3.67
N LEU A 56 17.08 -14.78 2.41
CA LEU A 56 17.75 -13.70 1.68
C LEU A 56 17.36 -12.33 2.22
N LEU A 57 16.07 -12.11 2.49
CA LEU A 57 15.57 -10.83 3.01
C LEU A 57 16.13 -10.52 4.39
N LYS A 58 16.23 -11.52 5.29
CA LYS A 58 16.86 -11.36 6.62
C LYS A 58 18.35 -11.00 6.57
N LYS A 59 19.02 -11.24 5.44
CA LYS A 59 20.43 -10.91 5.19
C LYS A 59 20.59 -9.63 4.38
N ASP A 60 19.57 -8.78 4.36
CA ASP A 60 19.47 -7.53 3.60
C ASP A 60 19.68 -7.68 2.09
N LYS A 61 19.50 -8.90 1.55
CA LYS A 61 19.57 -9.16 0.11
C LYS A 61 18.19 -8.96 -0.51
N TRP A 62 17.70 -7.72 -0.43
CA TRP A 62 16.33 -7.35 -0.81
C TRP A 62 16.02 -7.66 -2.28
N GLU A 63 16.93 -7.40 -3.21
CA GLU A 63 16.72 -7.68 -4.63
C GLU A 63 16.50 -9.18 -4.88
N SER A 64 17.45 -10.03 -4.45
CA SER A 64 17.33 -11.48 -4.62
C SER A 64 16.14 -12.06 -3.86
N GLY A 65 15.89 -11.59 -2.63
CA GLY A 65 14.72 -12.01 -1.84
C GLY A 65 13.39 -11.61 -2.48
N THR A 66 13.33 -10.42 -3.08
CA THR A 66 12.16 -9.94 -3.81
C THR A 66 11.92 -10.74 -5.07
N GLU A 67 12.97 -11.08 -5.82
CA GLU A 67 12.82 -11.91 -7.01
C GLU A 67 12.18 -13.26 -6.68
N ILE A 68 12.64 -13.93 -5.61
CA ILE A 68 12.04 -15.20 -5.15
C ILE A 68 10.61 -14.98 -4.66
N SER A 69 10.36 -13.88 -3.94
CA SER A 69 9.01 -13.53 -3.47
C SER A 69 8.05 -13.29 -4.62
N LEU A 70 8.50 -12.67 -5.72
CA LEU A 70 7.70 -12.49 -6.94
C LEU A 70 7.44 -13.82 -7.66
N ILE A 71 8.42 -14.73 -7.70
CA ILE A 71 8.20 -16.09 -8.21
C ILE A 71 7.14 -16.81 -7.39
N LEU A 72 7.15 -16.66 -6.06
CA LEU A 72 6.11 -17.20 -5.18
C LEU A 72 4.74 -16.65 -5.56
N VAL A 73 4.57 -15.32 -5.62
CA VAL A 73 3.29 -14.69 -5.95
C VAL A 73 2.79 -15.11 -7.33
N ASN A 74 3.68 -15.19 -8.33
CA ASN A 74 3.34 -15.68 -9.67
C ASN A 74 2.90 -17.15 -9.64
N HIS A 75 3.57 -18.00 -8.85
CA HIS A 75 3.11 -19.38 -8.66
C HIS A 75 1.70 -19.45 -8.08
N LEU A 76 1.40 -18.64 -7.04
CA LEU A 76 0.06 -18.59 -6.44
C LEU A 76 -1.00 -18.14 -7.47
N LYS A 77 -0.66 -17.17 -8.30
CA LYS A 77 -1.52 -16.65 -9.38
C LYS A 77 -1.74 -17.69 -10.48
N ASP A 78 -0.68 -18.29 -11.01
CA ASP A 78 -0.74 -19.23 -12.13
C ASP A 78 -1.49 -20.51 -11.76
N LYS A 79 -1.31 -20.98 -10.51
CA LYS A 79 -2.04 -22.12 -9.96
C LYS A 79 -3.44 -21.77 -9.45
N LYS A 80 -3.84 -20.49 -9.49
CA LYS A 80 -5.13 -19.97 -8.99
C LYS A 80 -5.44 -20.47 -7.58
N LEU A 81 -4.44 -20.44 -6.71
CA LEU A 81 -4.61 -20.92 -5.34
C LEU A 81 -5.52 -19.97 -4.56
N PRO A 82 -6.46 -20.50 -3.75
CA PRO A 82 -7.34 -19.67 -2.94
C PRO A 82 -6.54 -18.90 -1.89
N ILE A 83 -7.07 -17.76 -1.47
CA ILE A 83 -6.49 -16.99 -0.38
C ILE A 83 -6.75 -17.74 0.93
N THR A 84 -5.69 -18.17 1.61
CA THR A 84 -5.75 -18.82 2.92
C THR A 84 -5.05 -17.98 3.97
N THR A 85 -5.45 -18.14 5.23
CA THR A 85 -4.80 -17.46 6.36
C THR A 85 -3.30 -17.79 6.44
N ASP A 86 -2.92 -19.03 6.15
CA ASP A 86 -1.51 -19.44 6.14
C ASP A 86 -0.70 -18.70 5.06
N LEU A 87 -1.23 -18.60 3.83
CA LEU A 87 -0.57 -17.84 2.76
C LEU A 87 -0.43 -16.36 3.12
N ILE A 88 -1.49 -15.74 3.65
CA ILE A 88 -1.44 -14.33 4.09
C ILE A 88 -0.39 -14.14 5.20
N ASN A 89 -0.30 -15.06 6.17
CA ASN A 89 0.68 -14.99 7.24
C ASN A 89 2.12 -15.19 6.74
N LYS A 90 2.34 -16.04 5.72
CA LYS A 90 3.65 -16.16 5.05
C LYS A 90 4.03 -14.87 4.33
N LEU A 91 3.12 -14.28 3.55
CA LEU A 91 3.36 -13.03 2.83
C LEU A 91 3.62 -11.86 3.79
N GLU A 92 2.87 -11.79 4.89
CA GLU A 92 3.12 -10.87 6.00
C GLU A 92 4.51 -11.09 6.62
N SER A 93 4.91 -12.35 6.84
CA SER A 93 6.24 -12.64 7.40
C SER A 93 7.37 -12.20 6.46
N LEU A 94 7.19 -12.37 5.15
CA LEU A 94 8.13 -11.83 4.15
C LEU A 94 8.16 -10.30 4.16
N PHE A 95 6.99 -9.65 4.24
CA PHE A 95 6.90 -8.19 4.36
C PHE A 95 7.72 -7.67 5.55
N HIS A 96 7.61 -8.31 6.71
CA HIS A 96 8.36 -7.92 7.91
C HIS A 96 9.87 -8.18 7.82
N CYS A 97 10.35 -8.88 6.79
CA CYS A 97 11.78 -9.02 6.53
C CYS A 97 12.35 -7.81 5.76
N TYR A 98 11.50 -6.96 5.16
CA TYR A 98 11.91 -5.69 4.56
C TYR A 98 12.07 -4.61 5.65
N LYS A 99 13.14 -4.72 6.44
CA LYS A 99 13.48 -3.74 7.48
C LYS A 99 14.73 -2.97 7.11
N PHE A 100 14.71 -1.67 7.39
CA PHE A 100 15.89 -0.81 7.29
C PHE A 100 16.46 -0.47 8.67
N LEU A 101 15.60 -0.03 9.60
CA LEU A 101 15.96 0.23 11.00
C LEU A 101 15.53 -0.90 11.92
N LYS A 102 16.22 -1.05 13.06
CA LYS A 102 15.75 -1.91 14.14
C LYS A 102 14.67 -1.19 14.93
N ASP A 103 13.80 -1.96 15.58
CA ASP A 103 12.69 -1.41 16.37
C ASP A 103 13.19 -0.51 17.53
N GLU A 104 14.43 -0.72 17.98
CA GLU A 104 15.14 0.07 19.01
C GLU A 104 15.55 1.46 18.52
N ASP A 105 15.78 1.62 17.21
CA ASP A 105 16.20 2.88 16.60
C ASP A 105 15.01 3.81 16.30
N CYS A 106 13.78 3.31 16.42
CA CYS A 106 12.56 4.06 16.10
C CYS A 106 12.06 4.89 17.29
N ILE A 107 11.51 6.08 17.01
CA ILE A 107 11.00 7.01 18.03
C ILE A 107 9.50 6.79 18.22
N GLN A 108 9.02 6.79 19.47
CA GLN A 108 7.59 6.68 19.76
C GLN A 108 6.81 7.87 19.17
N HIS A 109 5.71 7.60 18.43
CA HIS A 109 4.86 8.67 17.91
C HIS A 109 4.18 9.42 19.06
N PRO A 110 4.25 10.76 19.10
CA PRO A 110 3.83 11.55 20.26
C PRO A 110 2.35 11.42 20.61
N LYS A 111 1.50 11.18 19.61
CA LYS A 111 0.04 11.03 19.77
C LYS A 111 -0.47 9.60 19.60
N LEU A 112 0.38 8.65 19.20
CA LEU A 112 -0.01 7.27 18.89
C LEU A 112 0.95 6.31 19.61
N PRO A 113 0.60 5.85 20.82
CA PRO A 113 1.48 5.04 21.67
C PRO A 113 1.92 3.69 21.08
N LEU A 114 1.28 3.22 20.02
CA LEU A 114 1.62 1.96 19.35
C LEU A 114 2.42 2.17 18.05
N LEU A 115 2.52 3.39 17.54
CA LEU A 115 3.22 3.69 16.29
C LEU A 115 4.63 4.21 16.59
N ARG A 116 5.66 3.63 15.98
CA ARG A 116 7.04 4.12 16.07
C ARG A 116 7.49 4.70 14.73
N LEU A 117 8.03 5.89 14.72
CA LEU A 117 8.52 6.60 13.54
C LEU A 117 10.00 6.35 13.32
N TYR A 118 10.43 6.39 12.07
CA TYR A 118 11.85 6.47 11.75
C TYR A 118 12.38 7.82 12.25
N PRO A 119 13.61 7.86 12.82
CA PRO A 119 14.34 9.10 12.98
C PRO A 119 14.39 9.83 11.64
N SER A 120 14.44 11.17 11.68
CA SER A 120 14.41 12.02 10.49
C SER A 120 15.27 11.41 9.37
N ILE A 121 14.64 10.98 8.27
CA ILE A 121 15.35 10.38 7.12
C ILE A 121 16.44 11.33 6.61
N ALA A 122 16.25 12.64 6.79
CA ALA A 122 17.24 13.67 6.46
C ALA A 122 18.55 13.58 7.26
N SER A 123 18.62 12.80 8.33
CA SER A 123 19.85 12.54 9.08
C SER A 123 20.64 11.33 8.57
N LEU A 124 20.12 10.58 7.60
CA LEU A 124 20.86 9.49 6.97
C LEU A 124 21.95 10.05 6.05
N ASP A 125 23.08 9.37 5.99
CA ASP A 125 24.10 9.62 4.97
C ASP A 125 23.61 9.15 3.59
N LYS A 126 24.37 9.49 2.54
CA LYS A 126 24.00 9.14 1.16
C LYS A 126 23.82 7.62 0.97
N GLU A 127 24.66 6.82 1.63
CA GLU A 127 24.61 5.37 1.53
C GLU A 127 23.40 4.79 2.26
N GLY A 128 23.11 5.24 3.48
CA GLY A 128 21.92 4.87 4.24
C GLY A 128 20.63 5.25 3.52
N ALA A 129 20.57 6.44 2.93
CA ALA A 129 19.44 6.88 2.11
C ALA A 129 19.25 5.99 0.86
N ALA A 130 20.33 5.65 0.16
CA ALA A 130 20.28 4.75 -0.99
C ALA A 130 19.82 3.34 -0.60
N ARG A 131 20.29 2.82 0.54
CA ARG A 131 19.86 1.51 1.07
C ARG A 131 18.39 1.51 1.49
N LEU A 132 17.92 2.54 2.19
CA LEU A 132 16.50 2.69 2.53
C LEU A 132 15.64 2.70 1.27
N HIS A 133 16.02 3.50 0.28
CA HIS A 133 15.30 3.57 -0.98
C HIS A 133 15.30 2.23 -1.74
N ALA A 134 16.43 1.53 -1.78
CA ALA A 134 16.51 0.19 -2.39
C ALA A 134 15.61 -0.82 -1.68
N MET A 135 15.54 -0.80 -0.35
CA MET A 135 14.62 -1.63 0.43
C MET A 135 13.15 -1.31 0.08
N GLN A 136 12.79 -0.01 0.07
CA GLN A 136 11.43 0.45 -0.22
C GLN A 136 10.97 0.04 -1.62
N ILE A 137 11.79 0.26 -2.66
CA ILE A 137 11.47 -0.17 -4.03
C ILE A 137 11.12 -1.66 -4.07
N ASN A 138 11.97 -2.48 -3.47
CA ASN A 138 11.83 -3.94 -3.47
C ASN A 138 10.57 -4.39 -2.71
N ARG A 139 10.30 -3.79 -1.54
CA ARG A 139 9.07 -4.03 -0.78
C ARG A 139 7.82 -3.62 -1.57
N ASP A 140 7.85 -2.45 -2.20
CA ASP A 140 6.72 -1.89 -2.94
C ASP A 140 6.40 -2.75 -4.18
N LEU A 141 7.43 -3.24 -4.87
CA LEU A 141 7.29 -4.19 -5.97
C LEU A 141 6.64 -5.50 -5.53
N PHE A 142 7.15 -6.10 -4.44
CA PHE A 142 6.57 -7.31 -3.86
C PHE A 142 5.10 -7.10 -3.48
N MET A 143 4.80 -6.03 -2.73
CA MET A 143 3.46 -5.79 -2.22
C MET A 143 2.47 -5.42 -3.31
N LYS A 144 2.88 -4.72 -4.38
CA LYS A 144 2.01 -4.50 -5.54
C LYS A 144 1.62 -5.83 -6.18
N ALA A 145 2.57 -6.76 -6.34
CA ALA A 145 2.28 -8.09 -6.89
C ALA A 145 1.31 -8.87 -5.99
N VAL A 146 1.53 -8.83 -4.67
CA VAL A 146 0.67 -9.49 -3.68
C VAL A 146 -0.76 -8.94 -3.70
N LEU A 147 -0.93 -7.61 -3.65
CA LEU A 147 -2.26 -6.99 -3.69
C LEU A 147 -3.00 -7.32 -4.98
N LYS A 148 -2.29 -7.27 -6.13
CA LYS A 148 -2.84 -7.69 -7.43
C LYS A 148 -3.25 -9.16 -7.43
N TRP A 149 -2.47 -10.05 -6.81
CA TRP A 149 -2.87 -11.45 -6.68
C TRP A 149 -4.15 -11.58 -5.85
N THR A 150 -4.26 -10.90 -4.71
CA THR A 150 -5.46 -11.00 -3.86
C THR A 150 -6.74 -10.53 -4.56
N SER A 151 -6.67 -9.45 -5.33
CA SER A 151 -7.84 -8.94 -6.06
C SER A 151 -8.22 -9.78 -7.28
N LEU A 152 -7.28 -10.55 -7.83
CA LEU A 152 -7.54 -11.46 -8.94
C LEU A 152 -8.19 -12.78 -8.51
N VAL A 153 -7.91 -13.24 -7.29
CA VAL A 153 -8.42 -14.52 -6.78
C VAL A 153 -9.76 -14.37 -6.08
N ASP A 154 -10.02 -13.21 -5.47
CA ASP A 154 -11.26 -12.92 -4.75
C ASP A 154 -11.86 -11.57 -5.19
N GLU A 155 -13.00 -11.62 -5.86
CA GLU A 155 -13.70 -10.43 -6.36
C GLU A 155 -14.16 -9.49 -5.24
N SER A 156 -14.43 -10.03 -4.04
CA SER A 156 -14.78 -9.21 -2.87
C SER A 156 -13.60 -8.35 -2.41
N LEU A 157 -12.37 -8.77 -2.74
CA LEU A 157 -11.13 -8.05 -2.47
C LEU A 157 -10.68 -7.24 -3.70
N LYS A 158 -11.61 -6.58 -4.40
CA LYS A 158 -11.34 -5.75 -5.58
C LYS A 158 -10.13 -4.83 -5.44
N TYR A 159 -9.92 -4.27 -4.24
CA TYR A 159 -8.83 -3.35 -3.94
C TYR A 159 -7.60 -3.99 -3.28
N GLY A 160 -7.67 -5.30 -3.02
CA GLY A 160 -6.64 -6.06 -2.32
C GLY A 160 -6.99 -6.35 -0.86
N HIS A 161 -6.25 -7.26 -0.25
CA HIS A 161 -6.54 -7.73 1.11
C HIS A 161 -6.25 -6.65 2.18
N THR A 162 -7.24 -6.35 3.04
CA THR A 162 -7.17 -5.28 4.06
C THR A 162 -5.97 -5.39 5.00
N LYS A 163 -5.60 -6.58 5.46
CA LYS A 163 -4.41 -6.78 6.32
C LYS A 163 -3.12 -6.32 5.65
N LEU A 164 -2.99 -6.51 4.33
CA LEU A 164 -1.80 -6.16 3.56
C LEU A 164 -1.73 -4.64 3.32
N HIS A 165 -2.89 -4.00 3.13
CA HIS A 165 -2.98 -2.54 3.17
C HIS A 165 -2.57 -1.97 4.52
N LYS A 166 -2.98 -2.59 5.65
CA LYS A 166 -2.60 -2.14 7.00
C LYS A 166 -1.08 -2.14 7.18
N LEU A 167 -0.40 -3.18 6.71
CA LEU A 167 1.06 -3.26 6.75
C LEU A 167 1.72 -2.11 5.98
N LEU A 168 1.32 -1.88 4.71
CA LEU A 168 1.87 -0.78 3.90
C LEU A 168 1.55 0.59 4.49
N ALA A 169 0.30 0.81 4.89
CA ALA A 169 -0.16 2.10 5.45
C ALA A 169 0.68 2.48 6.68
N LEU A 170 0.85 1.54 7.61
CA LEU A 170 1.67 1.75 8.79
C LEU A 170 3.13 1.96 8.41
N SER A 171 3.75 1.10 7.60
CA SER A 171 5.17 1.26 7.24
C SER A 171 5.46 2.58 6.54
N TYR A 172 4.63 3.01 5.59
CA TYR A 172 4.78 4.32 4.96
C TYR A 172 4.59 5.47 5.95
N PHE A 173 3.68 5.33 6.92
CA PHE A 173 3.49 6.36 7.94
C PHE A 173 4.71 6.45 8.86
N GLN A 174 5.26 5.31 9.27
CA GLN A 174 6.50 5.25 10.06
C GLN A 174 7.68 5.89 9.32
N GLU A 175 7.73 5.73 8.00
CA GLU A 175 8.74 6.29 7.11
C GLU A 175 8.49 7.77 6.74
N GLY A 176 7.38 8.39 7.18
CA GLY A 176 7.04 9.77 6.81
C GLY A 176 6.57 9.95 5.36
N GLU A 177 6.35 8.85 4.63
CA GLU A 177 5.78 8.80 3.28
C GLU A 177 4.24 8.99 3.33
N LEU A 178 3.81 10.14 3.86
CA LEU A 178 2.41 10.41 4.23
C LEU A 178 1.43 10.22 3.07
N GLU A 179 1.79 10.65 1.85
CA GLU A 179 0.94 10.51 0.67
C GLU A 179 0.77 9.05 0.22
N LYS A 180 1.82 8.23 0.31
CA LYS A 180 1.71 6.79 0.05
C LYS A 180 0.87 6.12 1.13
N ALA A 181 1.13 6.44 2.40
CA ALA A 181 0.38 5.91 3.53
C ALA A 181 -1.12 6.25 3.42
N ARG A 182 -1.47 7.50 3.11
CA ARG A 182 -2.84 7.98 2.90
C ARG A 182 -3.62 7.10 1.93
N LYS A 183 -3.02 6.76 0.78
CA LYS A 183 -3.64 5.91 -0.24
C LYS A 183 -4.00 4.53 0.32
N HIS A 184 -3.14 3.95 1.15
CA HIS A 184 -3.40 2.63 1.74
C HIS A 184 -4.36 2.69 2.94
N PHE A 185 -4.35 3.75 3.74
CA PHE A 185 -5.24 3.91 4.89
C PHE A 185 -6.73 3.89 4.51
N LEU A 186 -7.11 4.37 3.33
CA LEU A 186 -8.48 4.28 2.81
C LEU A 186 -9.03 2.84 2.80
N TYR A 187 -8.16 1.85 2.60
CA TYR A 187 -8.51 0.44 2.54
C TYR A 187 -8.32 -0.29 3.87
N CYS A 188 -7.86 0.42 4.91
CA CYS A 188 -7.60 -0.10 6.26
C CYS A 188 -8.78 0.15 7.21
N ASP A 189 -8.70 -0.45 8.39
CA ASP A 189 -9.61 -0.19 9.52
C ASP A 189 -8.77 0.33 10.70
N LEU A 190 -8.02 1.40 10.44
CA LEU A 190 -7.11 2.07 11.38
C LEU A 190 -7.50 3.55 11.47
N PRO A 191 -8.69 3.85 12.03
CA PRO A 191 -9.24 5.19 11.94
C PRO A 191 -8.44 6.23 12.72
N ASP A 192 -7.83 5.84 13.83
CA ASP A 192 -7.08 6.76 14.70
C ASP A 192 -5.75 7.16 14.06
N GLU A 193 -5.02 6.17 13.52
CA GLU A 193 -3.80 6.38 12.76
C GLU A 193 -4.08 7.17 11.48
N PHE A 194 -5.18 6.88 10.78
CA PHE A 194 -5.53 7.63 9.58
C PHE A 194 -5.90 9.09 9.90
N GLY A 195 -6.67 9.31 10.97
CA GLY A 195 -7.02 10.65 11.42
C GLY A 195 -5.77 11.44 11.81
N GLN A 196 -4.84 10.81 12.52
CA GLN A 196 -3.56 11.43 12.88
C GLN A 196 -2.68 11.71 11.65
N LEU A 197 -2.59 10.77 10.70
CA LEU A 197 -1.86 10.98 9.46
C LEU A 197 -2.39 12.19 8.69
N LEU A 198 -3.72 12.35 8.61
CA LEU A 198 -4.31 13.50 7.94
C LEU A 198 -3.98 14.82 8.65
N VAL A 199 -3.87 14.81 9.99
CA VAL A 199 -3.38 15.97 10.75
C VAL A 199 -1.95 16.30 10.36
N ASP A 200 -1.06 15.30 10.36
CA ASP A 200 0.35 15.51 10.04
C ASP A 200 0.54 15.99 8.58
N LEU A 201 -0.23 15.42 7.65
CA LEU A 201 -0.27 15.83 6.26
C LEU A 201 -0.79 17.27 6.12
N SER A 202 -1.84 17.64 6.84
CA SER A 202 -2.38 19.00 6.80
C SER A 202 -1.39 20.04 7.31
N TYR A 203 -0.59 19.74 8.36
CA TYR A 203 0.47 20.66 8.79
C TYR A 203 1.62 20.76 7.78
N LYS A 204 1.89 19.69 7.04
CA LYS A 204 2.97 19.65 6.05
C LYS A 204 2.60 20.41 4.78
N GLU A 205 1.37 20.29 4.31
CA GLU A 205 0.98 20.68 2.95
C GLU A 205 -0.15 21.72 2.87
N ALA A 206 -1.00 21.85 3.90
CA ALA A 206 -2.19 22.68 3.82
C ALA A 206 -1.91 24.17 4.10
N LYS A 207 -2.64 25.05 3.40
CA LYS A 207 -2.90 26.40 3.90
C LYS A 207 -3.92 26.35 5.06
N PRO A 208 -3.96 27.36 5.96
CA PRO A 208 -4.85 27.33 7.13
C PRO A 208 -6.35 27.14 6.84
N HIS A 209 -6.83 27.53 5.66
CA HIS A 209 -8.23 27.35 5.22
C HIS A 209 -8.47 26.02 4.48
N GLU A 210 -7.43 25.29 4.11
CA GLU A 210 -7.53 24.02 3.39
C GLU A 210 -7.59 22.83 4.35
N ILE A 211 -7.36 23.04 5.66
CA ILE A 211 -7.30 21.95 6.66
C ILE A 211 -8.57 21.08 6.64
N GLU A 212 -9.75 21.68 6.46
CA GLU A 212 -11.01 20.95 6.47
C GLU A 212 -11.20 20.09 5.21
N MET A 213 -10.49 20.39 4.11
CA MET A 213 -10.57 19.64 2.86
C MET A 213 -9.93 18.26 2.98
N PHE A 214 -8.83 18.13 3.74
CA PHE A 214 -8.13 16.85 3.93
C PHE A 214 -9.04 15.80 4.56
N ILE A 215 -9.68 16.16 5.68
CA ILE A 215 -10.58 15.23 6.38
C ILE A 215 -11.91 15.05 5.65
N THR A 216 -12.46 16.10 5.04
CA THR A 216 -13.71 16.02 4.28
C THR A 216 -13.54 15.05 3.11
N GLN A 217 -12.47 15.20 2.33
CA GLN A 217 -12.19 14.30 1.21
C GLN A 217 -12.01 12.85 1.67
N ALA A 218 -11.25 12.62 2.75
CA ALA A 218 -11.05 11.27 3.29
C ALA A 218 -12.35 10.63 3.78
N VAL A 219 -13.21 11.38 4.48
CA VAL A 219 -14.52 10.90 4.94
C VAL A 219 -15.40 10.54 3.75
N LEU A 220 -15.52 11.42 2.76
CA LEU A 220 -16.33 11.15 1.56
C LEU A 220 -15.86 9.88 0.83
N GLN A 221 -14.54 9.70 0.69
CA GLN A 221 -13.96 8.48 0.11
C GLN A 221 -14.28 7.23 0.93
N LEU A 222 -14.13 7.28 2.26
CA LEU A 222 -14.47 6.17 3.14
C LEU A 222 -15.97 5.81 3.09
N LEU A 223 -16.85 6.82 2.96
CA LEU A 223 -18.28 6.59 2.81
C LEU A 223 -18.62 5.90 1.49
N VAL A 224 -17.99 6.30 0.38
CA VAL A 224 -18.12 5.61 -0.92
C VAL A 224 -17.62 4.16 -0.86
N LEU A 225 -16.61 3.88 -0.01
CA LEU A 225 -16.13 2.52 0.27
C LEU A 225 -16.98 1.77 1.32
N GLU A 226 -18.16 2.30 1.67
CA GLU A 226 -19.09 1.70 2.64
C GLU A 226 -18.52 1.54 4.06
N LYS A 227 -17.48 2.31 4.41
CA LYS A 227 -16.79 2.26 5.71
C LYS A 227 -17.25 3.35 6.68
N LYS A 228 -18.56 3.43 6.96
CA LYS A 228 -19.14 4.52 7.79
C LYS A 228 -18.52 4.65 9.19
N ASP A 229 -18.26 3.53 9.86
CA ASP A 229 -17.71 3.54 11.22
C ASP A 229 -16.25 4.03 11.26
N VAL A 230 -15.47 3.65 10.26
CA VAL A 230 -14.09 4.12 10.08
C VAL A 230 -14.11 5.62 9.78
N ALA A 231 -14.98 6.07 8.86
CA ALA A 231 -15.13 7.48 8.50
C ALA A 231 -15.44 8.36 9.72
N LEU A 232 -16.43 7.97 10.54
CA LEU A 232 -16.81 8.71 11.74
C LEU A 232 -15.68 8.77 12.77
N LYS A 233 -14.98 7.65 13.00
CA LYS A 233 -13.84 7.61 13.94
C LYS A 233 -12.66 8.44 13.43
N THR A 234 -12.29 8.30 12.17
CA THR A 234 -11.23 9.10 11.53
C THR A 234 -11.54 10.59 11.61
N TYR A 235 -12.77 11.00 11.32
CA TYR A 235 -13.24 12.38 11.49
C TYR A 235 -13.03 12.89 12.92
N LYS A 236 -13.52 12.13 13.91
CA LYS A 236 -13.40 12.50 15.33
C LYS A 236 -11.94 12.62 15.76
N THR A 237 -11.08 11.69 15.32
CA THR A 237 -9.67 11.69 15.69
C THR A 237 -8.92 12.86 15.04
N TYR A 238 -9.17 13.14 13.76
CA TYR A 238 -8.63 14.32 13.08
C TYR A 238 -9.00 15.61 13.82
N CYS A 239 -10.30 15.84 14.07
CA CYS A 239 -10.77 17.07 14.72
C CYS A 239 -10.21 17.21 16.14
N ARG A 240 -10.14 16.13 16.93
CA ARG A 240 -9.56 16.18 18.29
C ARG A 240 -8.07 16.51 18.28
N ASN A 241 -7.32 15.94 17.33
CA ASN A 241 -5.85 16.03 17.34
C ASN A 241 -5.32 17.27 16.61
N HIS A 242 -6.15 17.95 15.82
CA HIS A 242 -5.77 19.16 15.09
C HIS A 242 -5.94 20.41 15.97
N SER A 243 -4.86 21.18 16.15
CA SER A 243 -4.80 22.27 17.15
C SER A 243 -5.78 23.42 16.88
N LEU A 244 -6.06 23.72 15.62
CA LEU A 244 -6.97 24.80 15.22
C LEU A 244 -8.47 24.49 15.45
N VAL A 245 -8.84 23.21 15.56
CA VAL A 245 -10.26 22.79 15.60
C VAL A 245 -10.61 21.99 16.85
N GLY A 246 -9.65 21.36 17.51
CA GLY A 246 -9.90 20.49 18.66
C GLY A 246 -10.57 21.17 19.84
N SER A 247 -10.33 22.48 20.05
CA SER A 247 -11.00 23.25 21.11
C SER A 247 -12.49 23.47 20.89
N PHE A 248 -12.96 23.31 19.65
CA PHE A 248 -14.37 23.47 19.25
C PHE A 248 -15.10 22.13 19.13
N MET A 249 -14.53 21.04 19.66
CA MET A 249 -15.21 19.75 19.72
C MET A 249 -16.09 19.64 20.99
N PRO A 250 -17.32 19.11 20.89
CA PRO A 250 -18.02 18.69 19.67
C PRO A 250 -18.48 19.90 18.82
N PRO A 251 -18.78 19.70 17.52
CA PRO A 251 -19.20 20.78 16.62
C PRO A 251 -20.42 21.55 17.18
N PRO A 252 -20.63 22.83 16.82
CA PRO A 252 -20.21 23.43 15.55
C PRO A 252 -18.84 24.10 15.56
N PHE A 253 -18.17 24.09 14.40
CA PHE A 253 -16.95 24.82 14.10
C PHE A 253 -17.29 26.16 13.41
N PRO A 254 -17.16 27.31 14.08
CA PRO A 254 -17.66 28.58 13.52
C PRO A 254 -17.01 29.01 12.20
N HIS A 255 -15.76 28.60 11.98
CA HIS A 255 -14.95 29.03 10.82
C HIS A 255 -14.71 27.91 9.79
N TYR A 256 -15.27 26.72 10.02
CA TYR A 256 -14.99 25.53 9.22
C TYR A 256 -16.29 24.88 8.74
N PRO A 257 -16.94 25.43 7.70
CA PRO A 257 -18.23 24.96 7.22
C PRO A 257 -18.19 23.52 6.68
N LEU A 258 -17.10 23.07 6.03
CA LEU A 258 -16.99 21.69 5.56
C LEU A 258 -16.87 20.69 6.71
N LEU A 259 -16.24 21.07 7.83
CA LEU A 259 -16.24 20.21 9.01
C LEU A 259 -17.66 20.04 9.57
N ASN A 260 -18.44 21.11 9.66
CA ASN A 260 -19.84 21.04 10.08
C ASN A 260 -20.68 20.19 9.12
N PHE A 261 -20.53 20.44 7.82
CA PHE A 261 -21.17 19.65 6.78
C PHE A 261 -20.87 18.15 6.94
N THR A 262 -19.59 17.80 7.07
CA THR A 262 -19.13 16.42 7.20
C THR A 262 -19.68 15.76 8.48
N TRP A 263 -19.74 16.50 9.58
CA TRP A 263 -20.36 16.02 10.82
C TRP A 263 -21.84 15.69 10.63
N PHE A 264 -22.62 16.62 10.08
CA PHE A 264 -24.04 16.42 9.85
C PHE A 264 -24.30 15.33 8.81
N LEU A 265 -23.46 15.24 7.78
CA LEU A 265 -23.53 14.18 6.77
C LEU A 265 -23.39 12.82 7.45
N LEU A 266 -22.34 12.62 8.25
CA LEU A 266 -22.10 11.37 8.97
C LEU A 266 -23.28 10.98 9.88
N HIS A 267 -23.92 11.93 10.57
CA HIS A 267 -25.08 11.64 11.43
C HIS A 267 -26.38 11.43 10.63
N SER A 268 -26.50 12.05 9.46
CA SER A 268 -27.66 11.87 8.58
C SER A 268 -27.74 10.45 8.00
N LEU A 269 -26.61 9.73 7.92
CA LEU A 269 -26.55 8.36 7.41
C LEU A 269 -27.39 7.39 8.24
N ASP A 270 -27.46 7.58 9.57
CA ASP A 270 -28.27 6.73 10.44
C ASP A 270 -29.77 7.11 10.42
N ILE A 271 -30.09 8.35 10.01
CA ILE A 271 -31.46 8.81 9.80
C ILE A 271 -32.02 8.25 8.48
N GLY A 272 -31.19 8.23 7.42
CA GLY A 272 -31.58 7.71 6.10
C GLY A 272 -32.62 8.56 5.36
N SER A 273 -32.88 9.80 5.81
CA SER A 273 -33.84 10.71 5.16
C SER A 273 -33.21 11.42 3.97
N THR A 274 -33.77 11.21 2.78
CA THR A 274 -33.39 11.90 1.54
C THR A 274 -33.54 13.41 1.65
N ASP A 275 -34.59 13.88 2.33
CA ASP A 275 -34.87 15.31 2.50
C ASP A 275 -33.80 15.99 3.36
N VAL A 276 -33.38 15.33 4.45
CA VAL A 276 -32.29 15.82 5.31
C VAL A 276 -30.98 15.89 4.52
N PHE A 277 -30.67 14.85 3.73
CA PHE A 277 -29.46 14.82 2.90
C PHE A 277 -29.46 15.92 1.83
N HIS A 278 -30.56 16.09 1.09
CA HIS A 278 -30.68 17.15 0.08
C HIS A 278 -30.61 18.55 0.69
N CYS A 279 -31.32 18.77 1.80
CA CYS A 279 -31.27 20.02 2.54
C CYS A 279 -29.84 20.34 2.99
N LEU A 280 -29.14 19.36 3.56
CA LEU A 280 -27.75 19.53 3.99
C LEU A 280 -26.83 19.88 2.81
N CYS A 281 -26.91 19.15 1.69
CA CYS A 281 -26.12 19.46 0.49
C CYS A 281 -26.42 20.86 -0.06
N HIS A 282 -27.69 21.29 -0.02
CA HIS A 282 -28.10 22.62 -0.46
C HIS A 282 -27.55 23.72 0.46
N CYS A 283 -27.66 23.56 1.78
CA CYS A 283 -27.17 24.53 2.77
C CYS A 283 -25.66 24.76 2.69
N TYR A 284 -24.88 23.73 2.33
CA TYR A 284 -23.42 23.78 2.29
C TYR A 284 -22.85 23.85 0.86
N ILE A 285 -23.69 24.13 -0.15
CA ILE A 285 -23.29 24.07 -1.58
C ILE A 285 -22.06 24.92 -1.90
N GLN A 286 -21.91 26.09 -1.28
CA GLN A 286 -20.76 26.97 -1.49
C GLN A 286 -19.45 26.33 -1.03
N ALA A 287 -19.46 25.71 0.15
CA ALA A 287 -18.29 25.03 0.71
C ALA A 287 -17.99 23.72 -0.02
N ILE A 288 -19.03 22.96 -0.38
CA ILE A 288 -18.90 21.72 -1.17
C ILE A 288 -18.24 22.01 -2.53
N SER A 289 -18.55 23.15 -3.14
CA SER A 289 -18.05 23.52 -4.46
C SER A 289 -16.58 23.96 -4.49
N TRP A 290 -15.88 23.98 -3.34
CA TRP A 290 -14.43 24.21 -3.31
C TRP A 290 -13.64 23.06 -3.95
N ASP A 291 -14.15 21.83 -3.89
CA ASP A 291 -13.63 20.69 -4.64
C ASP A 291 -14.74 20.09 -5.51
N PRO A 292 -14.66 20.22 -6.85
CA PRO A 292 -15.65 19.65 -7.77
C PRO A 292 -15.87 18.14 -7.58
N LEU A 293 -14.88 17.39 -7.06
CA LEU A 293 -15.00 15.96 -6.80
C LEU A 293 -16.00 15.64 -5.68
N TYR A 294 -16.30 16.58 -4.78
CA TYR A 294 -17.25 16.33 -3.70
C TYR A 294 -18.65 16.05 -4.21
N HIS A 295 -19.08 16.70 -5.29
CA HIS A 295 -20.38 16.42 -5.93
C HIS A 295 -20.47 14.98 -6.43
N ASN A 296 -19.38 14.46 -6.98
CA ASN A 296 -19.29 13.09 -7.45
C ASN A 296 -19.38 12.09 -6.29
N TYR A 297 -18.67 12.33 -5.19
CA TYR A 297 -18.77 11.50 -3.99
C TYR A 297 -20.17 11.55 -3.37
N LEU A 298 -20.75 12.75 -3.25
CA LEU A 298 -22.07 12.93 -2.64
C LEU A 298 -23.18 12.29 -3.47
N SER A 299 -23.09 12.36 -4.80
CA SER A 299 -23.99 11.63 -5.70
C SER A 299 -23.95 10.13 -5.42
N LYS A 300 -22.75 9.56 -5.26
CA LYS A 300 -22.59 8.13 -4.95
C LYS A 300 -23.04 7.77 -3.53
N ILE A 301 -22.78 8.63 -2.55
CA ILE A 301 -23.26 8.48 -1.17
C ILE A 301 -24.79 8.52 -1.12
N GLY A 302 -25.41 9.41 -1.91
CA GLY A 302 -26.87 9.48 -2.10
C GLY A 302 -27.47 8.15 -2.58
N ASP A 303 -26.83 7.53 -3.57
CA ASP A 303 -27.20 6.20 -4.09
C ASP A 303 -27.04 5.10 -3.02
N ILE A 304 -25.87 5.03 -2.37
CA ILE A 304 -25.54 3.97 -1.40
C ILE A 304 -26.43 4.03 -0.14
N TYR A 305 -26.55 5.20 0.48
CA TYR A 305 -27.14 5.32 1.82
C TYR A 305 -28.58 5.85 1.84
N PHE A 306 -29.03 6.51 0.78
CA PHE A 306 -30.36 7.15 0.72
C PHE A 306 -31.23 6.61 -0.43
N GLY A 307 -30.73 5.66 -1.23
CA GLY A 307 -31.47 5.06 -2.34
C GLY A 307 -31.80 6.04 -3.48
N ILE A 308 -31.08 7.17 -3.55
CA ILE A 308 -31.26 8.18 -4.58
C ILE A 308 -30.66 7.62 -5.86
N LYS A 309 -31.50 7.11 -6.75
CA LYS A 309 -31.06 6.62 -8.06
C LYS A 309 -30.41 7.77 -8.83
N THR A 310 -29.10 7.68 -9.04
CA THR A 310 -28.40 8.56 -9.98
C THR A 310 -29.06 8.39 -11.34
N THR A 311 -29.53 9.50 -11.94
CA THR A 311 -30.03 9.47 -13.31
C THR A 311 -28.88 9.03 -14.20
N LYS A 312 -28.98 7.81 -14.74
CA LYS A 312 -28.06 7.34 -15.77
C LYS A 312 -28.31 8.15 -17.04
N ASP A 313 -27.72 9.34 -17.12
CA ASP A 313 -27.51 9.97 -18.42
C ASP A 313 -26.48 9.12 -19.16
N ASN A 314 -26.94 8.47 -20.23
CA ASN A 314 -26.16 7.60 -21.11
C ASN A 314 -25.10 8.37 -21.94
N SER A 315 -24.51 9.43 -21.39
CA SER A 315 -23.52 10.28 -22.05
C SER A 315 -22.27 10.53 -21.21
N SER A 316 -21.89 9.60 -20.33
CA SER A 316 -20.58 9.58 -19.68
C SER A 316 -20.15 8.15 -19.41
N GLY A 317 -19.44 7.54 -20.37
CA GLY A 317 -18.82 6.23 -20.23
C GLY A 317 -17.68 6.30 -19.20
N GLY A 318 -18.02 6.12 -17.93
CA GLY A 318 -17.10 6.17 -16.82
C GLY A 318 -17.69 5.53 -15.56
N GLY A 319 -17.47 4.22 -15.37
CA GLY A 319 -17.99 3.48 -14.22
C GLY A 319 -17.33 3.85 -12.87
N LEU A 320 -17.66 3.12 -11.80
CA LEU A 320 -17.04 3.23 -10.46
C LEU A 320 -15.49 3.27 -10.48
N MET A 321 -14.85 2.73 -11.54
CA MET A 321 -13.45 3.03 -11.83
C MET A 321 -13.27 4.52 -12.11
N ASP A 322 -13.80 5.11 -13.16
CA ASP A 322 -13.72 6.55 -13.50
C ASP A 322 -13.96 7.58 -12.37
N LEU A 323 -14.80 7.27 -11.38
CA LEU A 323 -15.07 8.13 -10.21
C LEU A 323 -14.04 7.92 -9.08
N LEU A 324 -13.44 6.72 -9.00
CA LEU A 324 -12.32 6.37 -8.10
C LEU A 324 -10.94 6.44 -8.80
N SER A 325 -10.93 6.56 -10.13
CA SER A 325 -9.81 6.42 -11.05
C SER A 325 -9.67 7.61 -11.95
N GLY A 326 -10.54 8.63 -11.83
CA GLY A 326 -10.54 9.89 -12.55
C GLY A 326 -10.09 9.77 -14.00
N GLN A 327 -10.96 10.06 -14.96
CA GLN A 327 -10.44 10.41 -16.29
C GLN A 327 -9.55 11.68 -16.28
N ASN A 328 -9.35 12.33 -15.11
CA ASN A 328 -8.26 13.27 -14.82
C ASN A 328 -7.17 12.76 -13.85
N ILE A 329 -7.27 11.53 -13.38
CA ILE A 329 -6.30 10.84 -12.53
C ILE A 329 -5.33 10.01 -13.39
N SER A 330 -5.60 9.67 -14.65
CA SER A 330 -4.60 9.02 -15.52
C SER A 330 -3.45 9.97 -15.92
N SER A 331 -3.75 11.24 -16.22
CA SER A 331 -2.75 12.29 -16.49
C SER A 331 -2.04 12.79 -15.22
N LEU A 332 -2.67 12.66 -14.05
CA LEU A 332 -2.07 12.94 -12.75
C LEU A 332 -1.32 11.73 -12.14
N MET A 333 -1.61 10.49 -12.54
CA MET A 333 -0.89 9.28 -12.11
C MET A 333 0.30 8.90 -12.99
N SER A 334 0.40 9.38 -14.24
CA SER A 334 1.69 9.34 -14.95
C SER A 334 2.76 10.16 -14.22
N SER A 335 2.35 11.10 -13.36
CA SER A 335 3.20 11.89 -12.48
C SER A 335 3.29 11.35 -11.03
N LEU A 336 2.51 10.33 -10.64
CA LEU A 336 2.46 9.81 -9.25
C LEU A 336 2.53 8.27 -9.14
N GLY A 337 3.23 7.63 -10.07
CA GLY A 337 3.87 6.32 -9.84
C GLY A 337 2.98 5.08 -9.93
N GLY A 338 2.01 5.03 -10.85
CA GLY A 338 1.38 3.76 -11.23
C GLY A 338 2.33 2.91 -12.07
N LEU A 339 2.80 1.76 -11.56
CA LEU A 339 3.62 0.83 -12.38
C LEU A 339 2.84 0.38 -13.64
N PRO A 340 3.49 0.36 -14.81
CA PRO A 340 2.90 0.04 -16.11
C PRO A 340 2.27 -1.36 -16.16
N ASP A 341 1.33 -1.54 -17.09
CA ASP A 341 0.62 -2.80 -17.33
C ASP A 341 1.51 -3.94 -17.84
N GLU A 342 2.75 -3.65 -18.26
CA GLU A 342 3.74 -4.63 -18.71
C GLU A 342 5.11 -4.40 -18.05
N LEU A 343 5.70 -5.47 -17.52
CA LEU A 343 7.07 -5.49 -17.01
C LEU A 343 8.03 -5.81 -18.18
N PRO A 344 9.14 -5.06 -18.38
CA PRO A 344 10.06 -5.22 -19.51
C PRO A 344 10.66 -6.64 -19.69
N TRP A 345 10.67 -7.47 -18.65
CA TRP A 345 11.20 -8.84 -18.74
C TRP A 345 10.19 -9.86 -19.25
N GLN A 346 8.94 -9.46 -19.54
CA GLN A 346 7.97 -10.34 -20.20
C GLN A 346 8.21 -10.46 -21.71
N GLN A 347 9.19 -9.74 -22.27
CA GLN A 347 9.69 -9.98 -23.61
C GLN A 347 11.09 -10.58 -23.52
N GLN A 348 11.15 -11.87 -23.86
CA GLN A 348 12.35 -12.70 -24.07
C GLN A 348 12.99 -13.28 -22.80
N ALA A 349 13.03 -14.61 -22.75
CA ALA A 349 13.97 -15.33 -21.90
C ALA A 349 15.39 -14.82 -22.20
N PRO A 350 16.23 -14.53 -21.19
CA PRO A 350 17.59 -14.10 -21.45
C PRO A 350 18.36 -15.23 -22.15
N ALA A 351 19.00 -14.90 -23.27
CA ALA A 351 20.07 -15.71 -23.83
C ALA A 351 21.16 -15.93 -22.76
N PRO A 352 21.93 -17.02 -22.81
CA PRO A 352 22.98 -17.29 -21.84
C PRO A 352 23.98 -16.13 -21.82
N VAL A 353 24.13 -15.48 -20.67
CA VAL A 353 25.13 -14.42 -20.48
C VAL A 353 26.51 -15.07 -20.56
N GLN A 354 27.24 -14.77 -21.62
CA GLN A 354 28.68 -15.03 -21.69
C GLN A 354 29.37 -14.23 -20.59
N GLN A 355 30.33 -14.87 -19.92
CA GLN A 355 31.11 -14.32 -18.82
C GLN A 355 31.74 -12.98 -19.20
N LEU A 356 31.33 -11.90 -18.54
CA LEU A 356 32.11 -10.66 -18.51
C LEU A 356 33.15 -10.81 -17.40
N GLN A 357 34.43 -10.70 -17.75
CA GLN A 357 35.54 -10.77 -16.82
C GLN A 357 35.67 -9.44 -16.07
N GLU A 358 36.12 -9.49 -14.81
CA GLU A 358 36.34 -8.33 -13.93
C GLU A 358 37.37 -7.30 -14.46
N SER A 359 37.99 -7.53 -15.63
CA SER A 359 38.91 -6.59 -16.28
C SER A 359 38.24 -5.37 -16.88
N ASP A 360 36.94 -5.43 -17.19
CA ASP A 360 36.27 -4.39 -18.01
C ASP A 360 35.68 -3.25 -17.16
N LEU A 361 35.82 -3.30 -15.82
CA LEU A 361 35.33 -2.28 -14.89
C LEU A 361 36.38 -1.23 -14.50
N LEU A 362 37.61 -1.33 -15.00
CA LEU A 362 38.71 -0.42 -14.66
C LEU A 362 39.12 0.57 -15.76
N GLU A 363 38.55 0.49 -16.97
CA GLU A 363 38.94 1.40 -18.09
C GLU A 363 38.08 2.67 -18.24
N THR A 364 37.06 2.90 -17.41
CA THR A 364 36.19 4.09 -17.54
C THR A 364 36.43 5.21 -16.53
N VAL A 365 37.58 5.23 -15.83
CA VAL A 365 37.92 6.30 -14.86
C VAL A 365 39.19 7.09 -15.23
N GLU A 366 39.88 6.75 -16.32
CA GLU A 366 40.98 7.59 -16.84
C GLU A 366 40.51 8.35 -18.09
N GLY A 367 40.03 9.58 -17.91
CA GLY A 367 39.71 10.42 -19.06
C GLY A 367 38.85 11.64 -18.79
N LEU A 368 39.06 12.38 -17.70
CA LEU A 368 38.63 13.76 -17.55
C LEU A 368 39.65 14.50 -16.66
N ASP A 369 40.78 14.86 -17.26
CA ASP A 369 41.58 16.02 -16.85
C ASP A 369 41.02 17.30 -17.52
#